data_AF-J3N5T1-F1
#
_entry.id   AF-J3N5T1-F1
#
_cell.length_a   1.000
_cell.length_b   1.000
_cell.length_c   1.000
_cell.angle_alpha   90.00
_cell.angle_beta   90.00
_cell.angle_gamma   90.00
#
_symmetry.space_group_name_H-M   'P 1'
#
loop_
_entity.id
_entity.type
_entity.pdbx_description
1 polymer ?
#
loop_
_entity_poly.entity_id
_entity_poly.type
_entity_poly.pdbx_seq_one_letter_code
_entity_poly.pdbx_strand_id
1 'polypeptide(L)'
;MKTAIARVIGVFCILVIIAISSPSSLQAEGCEREKDIVMNKDGCYHNIESRLGDQFPKRHSHCCQMVRSADVNCIRNKFTETDKTKIALSKWVNVARVCGNPLHRGTDCAGYRVPLRKKL
;
A
#
# COMPACT_ATOMS: atom_id res chain seq x y z
N MET A 1 35.86 46.03 12.65
CA MET A 1 35.06 45.28 13.64
C MET A 1 33.65 44.92 13.14
N LYS A 2 32.90 45.85 12.52
CA LYS A 2 31.52 45.61 12.05
C LYS A 2 31.37 44.53 10.96
N THR A 3 32.35 44.40 10.08
CA THR A 3 32.34 43.44 8.94
C THR A 3 32.64 42.00 9.33
N ALA A 4 33.41 41.76 10.39
CA ALA A 4 33.69 40.42 10.90
C ALA A 4 32.46 39.81 11.59
N ILE A 5 31.74 40.64 12.35
CA ILE A 5 30.51 40.26 13.06
C ILE A 5 29.40 39.87 12.07
N ALA A 6 29.22 40.63 11.00
CA ALA A 6 28.25 40.31 9.94
C ALA A 6 28.54 38.96 9.24
N ARG A 7 29.83 38.63 9.05
CA ARG A 7 30.26 37.35 8.45
C ARG A 7 30.04 36.17 9.39
N VAL A 8 30.30 36.35 10.69
CA VAL A 8 30.04 35.33 11.71
C VAL A 8 28.53 35.06 11.83
N ILE A 9 27.70 36.10 11.81
CA ILE A 9 26.23 35.98 11.81
C ILE A 9 25.73 35.27 10.55
N GLY A 10 26.22 35.66 9.36
CA GLY A 10 25.83 35.03 8.10
C GLY A 10 26.20 33.53 8.04
N VAL A 11 27.39 33.16 8.51
CA VAL A 11 27.84 31.76 8.56
C VAL A 11 27.03 30.96 9.59
N PHE A 12 26.70 31.54 10.75
CA PHE A 12 25.89 30.89 11.77
C PHE A 12 24.44 30.67 11.30
N CYS A 13 23.85 31.64 10.58
CA CYS A 13 22.53 31.49 9.98
C CYS A 13 22.48 30.36 8.93
N ILE A 14 23.52 30.20 8.12
CA ILE A 14 23.61 29.10 7.13
C ILE A 14 23.69 27.74 7.83
N LEU A 15 24.47 27.62 8.91
CA LEU A 15 24.60 26.37 9.67
C LEU A 15 23.29 25.93 10.36
N VAL A 16 22.49 26.88 10.86
CA VAL A 16 21.17 26.60 11.45
C VAL A 16 20.17 26.10 10.40
N ILE A 17 20.23 26.61 9.16
CA ILE A 17 19.35 26.16 8.07
C ILE A 17 19.67 24.70 7.68
N ILE A 18 20.95 24.32 7.65
CA ILE A 18 21.39 22.96 7.27
C ILE A 18 20.99 21.92 8.33
N ALA A 19 20.92 22.28 9.61
CA ALA A 19 20.46 21.39 10.67
C ALA A 19 18.94 21.14 10.65
N ILE A 20 18.15 22.07 10.10
CA ILE A 20 16.70 21.94 9.98
C ILE A 20 16.31 21.13 8.74
N SER A 21 17.18 21.05 7.72
CA SER A 21 17.04 20.10 6.61
C SER A 21 17.43 18.68 7.02
N SER A 22 16.89 18.20 8.13
CA SER A 22 16.70 16.76 8.29
C SER A 22 15.64 16.36 7.27
N PRO A 23 15.89 15.42 6.33
CA PRO A 23 14.81 14.82 5.58
C PRO A 23 13.94 14.07 6.59
N SER A 24 12.88 14.72 7.06
CA SER A 24 11.83 14.10 7.86
C SER A 24 11.29 12.92 7.06
N SER A 25 11.77 11.70 7.38
CA SER A 25 11.22 10.42 6.95
C SER A 25 10.64 10.42 5.53
N LEU A 26 11.49 10.55 4.51
CA LEU A 26 11.07 10.22 3.17
C LEU A 26 10.80 8.71 3.14
N GLN A 27 9.52 8.34 3.06
CA GLN A 27 9.01 7.03 2.59
C GLN A 27 8.82 5.91 3.63
N ALA A 28 7.88 6.09 4.57
CA ALA A 28 7.14 4.95 5.17
C ALA A 28 5.63 4.95 4.81
N GLU A 29 5.14 6.01 4.16
CA GLU A 29 3.78 6.13 3.61
C GLU A 29 3.66 5.43 2.24
N GLY A 30 4.04 4.16 2.16
CA GLY A 30 3.71 3.36 0.97
C GLY A 30 2.19 3.21 0.79
N CYS A 31 1.77 2.17 0.10
CA CYS A 31 0.35 1.79 -0.03
C CYS A 31 -0.30 1.22 1.26
N GLU A 32 0.19 1.56 2.45
CA GLU A 32 -0.38 1.06 3.72
C GLU A 32 -1.82 1.52 3.91
N ARG A 33 -2.09 2.81 3.63
CA ARG A 33 -3.46 3.35 3.69
C ARG A 33 -4.41 2.63 2.74
N GLU A 34 -3.95 2.30 1.53
CA GLU A 34 -4.76 1.55 0.57
C GLU A 34 -4.99 0.10 1.02
N LYS A 35 -3.97 -0.56 1.59
CA LYS A 35 -4.13 -1.88 2.22
C LYS A 35 -5.18 -1.83 3.34
N ASP A 36 -5.11 -0.83 4.21
CA ASP A 36 -6.04 -0.69 5.33
C ASP A 36 -7.48 -0.46 4.86
N ILE A 37 -7.66 0.32 3.79
CA ILE A 37 -8.96 0.51 3.13
C ILE A 37 -9.47 -0.81 2.53
N VAL A 38 -8.62 -1.57 1.84
CA VAL A 38 -8.97 -2.90 1.30
C VAL A 38 -9.40 -3.86 2.41
N MET A 39 -8.70 -3.82 3.55
CA MET A 39 -8.96 -4.66 4.72
C MET A 39 -10.10 -4.15 5.62
N ASN A 40 -10.64 -2.95 5.35
CA ASN A 40 -11.77 -2.42 6.09
C ASN A 40 -13.07 -3.19 5.74
N LYS A 41 -13.98 -3.31 6.72
CA LYS A 41 -15.30 -3.95 6.55
C LYS A 41 -16.14 -3.33 5.45
N ASP A 42 -16.07 -2.01 5.29
CA ASP A 42 -16.77 -1.26 4.23
C ASP A 42 -16.01 -1.33 2.89
N GLY A 43 -14.80 -1.89 2.91
CA GLY A 43 -13.97 -2.12 1.74
C GLY A 43 -14.18 -3.48 1.11
N CYS A 44 -13.09 -4.23 0.96
CA CYS A 44 -13.12 -5.55 0.32
C CYS A 44 -13.14 -6.70 1.33
N TYR A 45 -13.12 -6.41 2.63
CA TYR A 45 -12.93 -7.41 3.69
C TYR A 45 -13.86 -8.63 3.52
N HIS A 46 -15.15 -8.42 3.24
CA HIS A 46 -16.10 -9.52 3.10
C HIS A 46 -15.76 -10.50 1.96
N ASN A 47 -15.04 -10.06 0.92
CA ASN A 47 -14.65 -10.90 -0.21
C ASN A 47 -13.25 -11.51 -0.07
N ILE A 48 -12.43 -11.01 0.86
CA ILE A 48 -11.04 -11.48 1.06
C ILE A 48 -10.82 -12.20 2.39
N GLU A 49 -11.70 -12.01 3.36
CA GLU A 49 -11.66 -12.72 4.64
C GLU A 49 -11.70 -14.23 4.39
N SER A 50 -10.93 -14.98 5.18
CA SER A 50 -10.65 -16.40 4.94
C SER A 50 -11.91 -17.27 5.00
N ARG A 51 -12.86 -16.95 5.87
CA ARG A 51 -14.04 -17.77 6.23
C ARG A 51 -15.36 -17.23 5.70
N LEU A 52 -15.39 -16.01 5.16
CA LEU A 52 -16.60 -15.31 4.74
C LEU A 52 -16.60 -15.05 3.23
N GLY A 53 -17.83 -14.94 2.71
CA GLY A 53 -18.11 -14.46 1.36
C GLY A 53 -17.49 -15.27 0.23
N ASP A 54 -17.92 -14.96 -0.99
CA ASP A 54 -17.21 -15.38 -2.18
C ASP A 54 -16.12 -14.36 -2.57
N GLN A 55 -15.22 -14.78 -3.44
CA GLN A 55 -14.13 -13.96 -3.96
C GLN A 55 -14.55 -13.15 -5.21
N PHE A 56 -15.84 -12.93 -5.43
CA PHE A 56 -16.44 -12.36 -6.64
C PHE A 56 -17.29 -11.11 -6.32
N PRO A 57 -16.67 -10.00 -5.90
CA PRO A 57 -17.39 -8.75 -5.69
C PRO A 57 -18.13 -8.31 -6.95
N LYS A 58 -19.31 -7.71 -6.78
CA LYS A 58 -20.02 -7.07 -7.89
C LYS A 58 -19.12 -5.99 -8.51
N ARG A 59 -19.06 -5.94 -9.85
CA ARG A 59 -18.16 -5.02 -10.57
C ARG A 59 -18.35 -3.55 -10.20
N HIS A 60 -19.55 -3.12 -9.84
CA HIS A 60 -19.83 -1.72 -9.47
C HIS A 60 -19.83 -1.48 -7.94
N SER A 61 -19.46 -2.49 -7.15
CA SER A 61 -19.37 -2.37 -5.69
C SER A 61 -18.29 -1.37 -5.27
N HIS A 62 -18.43 -0.84 -4.05
CA HIS A 62 -17.42 0.03 -3.43
C HIS A 62 -16.04 -0.64 -3.42
N CYS A 63 -15.95 -1.92 -3.06
CA CYS A 63 -14.71 -2.70 -3.15
C CYS A 63 -14.04 -2.60 -4.53
N CYS A 64 -14.77 -2.87 -5.62
CA CYS A 64 -14.18 -2.81 -6.95
C CYS A 64 -13.85 -1.38 -7.43
N GLN A 65 -14.55 -0.36 -6.95
CA GLN A 65 -14.18 1.02 -7.26
C GLN A 65 -12.80 1.35 -6.67
N MET A 66 -12.56 0.97 -5.41
CA MET A 66 -11.26 1.20 -4.75
C MET A 66 -10.14 0.36 -5.35
N VAL A 67 -10.40 -0.92 -5.62
CA VAL A 67 -9.39 -1.82 -6.19
C VAL A 67 -8.92 -1.36 -7.58
N ARG A 68 -9.77 -0.72 -8.37
CA ARG A 68 -9.39 -0.19 -9.69
C ARG A 68 -8.36 0.93 -9.61
N SER A 69 -8.43 1.76 -8.57
CA SER A 69 -7.49 2.88 -8.37
C SER A 69 -6.29 2.52 -7.51
N ALA A 70 -6.30 1.36 -6.85
CA ALA A 70 -5.27 0.96 -5.91
C ALA A 70 -3.98 0.46 -6.58
N ASP A 71 -2.84 0.70 -5.93
CA ASP A 71 -1.57 0.05 -6.25
C ASP A 71 -1.53 -1.37 -5.69
N VAL A 72 -2.22 -2.29 -6.38
CA VAL A 72 -2.30 -3.71 -6.00
C VAL A 72 -0.92 -4.40 -5.98
N ASN A 73 0.05 -3.86 -6.71
CA ASN A 73 1.41 -4.39 -6.74
C ASN A 73 2.23 -3.90 -5.54
N CYS A 74 1.97 -2.71 -5.01
CA CYS A 74 2.52 -2.32 -3.73
C CYS A 74 1.84 -3.11 -2.58
N ILE A 75 0.49 -3.15 -2.55
CA ILE A 75 -0.29 -3.74 -1.45
C ILE A 75 0.10 -5.20 -1.17
N ARG A 76 0.41 -5.96 -2.24
CA ARG A 76 0.82 -7.37 -2.17
C ARG A 76 1.90 -7.65 -1.11
N ASN A 77 2.80 -6.70 -0.87
CA ASN A 77 3.99 -6.83 -0.03
C ASN A 77 3.76 -6.25 1.37
N LYS A 78 2.57 -5.69 1.62
CA LYS A 78 2.22 -5.02 2.87
C LYS A 78 1.34 -5.85 3.79
N PHE A 79 0.81 -6.98 3.31
CA PHE A 79 0.09 -7.91 4.18
C PHE A 79 1.04 -8.53 5.21
N THR A 80 0.76 -8.25 6.48
CA THR A 80 1.50 -8.80 7.62
C THR A 80 1.05 -10.23 7.92
N GLU A 81 1.81 -10.95 8.76
CA GLU A 81 1.36 -12.25 9.26
C GLU A 81 0.02 -12.17 10.00
N THR A 82 -0.21 -11.08 10.75
CA THR A 82 -1.50 -10.81 11.39
C THR A 82 -2.63 -10.66 10.37
N ASP A 83 -2.39 -9.97 9.26
CA ASP A 83 -3.39 -9.84 8.19
C ASP A 83 -3.73 -11.19 7.58
N LYS A 84 -2.70 -12.01 7.33
CA LYS A 84 -2.82 -13.36 6.77
C LYS A 84 -3.60 -14.33 7.66
N THR A 85 -3.72 -14.07 8.97
CA THR A 85 -4.63 -14.84 9.84
C THR A 85 -6.11 -14.54 9.59
N LYS A 86 -6.42 -13.38 9.02
CA LYS A 86 -7.80 -12.89 8.78
C LYS A 86 -8.24 -13.09 7.33
N ILE A 87 -7.32 -12.97 6.37
CA ILE A 87 -7.65 -12.99 4.94
C ILE A 87 -7.00 -14.16 4.21
N ALA A 88 -7.65 -14.60 3.14
CA ALA A 88 -7.07 -15.53 2.19
C ALA A 88 -6.44 -14.73 1.03
N LEU A 89 -5.11 -14.79 0.90
CA LEU A 89 -4.38 -14.12 -0.18
C LEU A 89 -4.84 -14.58 -1.58
N SER A 90 -5.27 -15.83 -1.70
CA SER A 90 -5.89 -16.36 -2.93
C SER A 90 -7.17 -15.61 -3.31
N LYS A 91 -8.00 -15.25 -2.32
CA LYS A 91 -9.20 -14.44 -2.52
C LYS A 91 -8.85 -13.02 -2.91
N TRP A 92 -7.88 -12.38 -2.24
CA TRP A 92 -7.39 -11.04 -2.63
C TRP A 92 -6.94 -11.00 -4.09
N VAL A 93 -6.11 -11.96 -4.51
CA VAL A 93 -5.64 -12.08 -5.90
C VAL A 93 -6.82 -12.26 -6.88
N ASN A 94 -7.88 -12.96 -6.46
CA ASN A 94 -9.08 -13.10 -7.29
C ASN A 94 -9.92 -11.82 -7.36
N VAL A 95 -10.12 -11.14 -6.22
CA VAL A 95 -10.83 -9.85 -6.13
C VAL A 95 -10.17 -8.82 -7.04
N ALA A 96 -8.85 -8.66 -6.94
CA ALA A 96 -8.06 -7.76 -7.77
C ALA A 96 -8.32 -8.00 -9.27
N ARG A 97 -8.30 -9.27 -9.68
CA ARG A 97 -8.61 -9.69 -11.05
C ARG A 97 -10.06 -9.44 -11.47
N VAL A 98 -11.03 -9.76 -10.61
CA VAL A 98 -12.47 -9.57 -10.90
C VAL A 98 -12.81 -8.09 -11.08
N CYS A 99 -12.19 -7.22 -10.27
CA CYS A 99 -12.39 -5.78 -10.33
C CYS A 99 -11.66 -5.10 -11.50
N GLY A 100 -10.80 -5.83 -12.21
CA GLY A 100 -10.10 -5.36 -13.42
C GLY A 100 -8.69 -4.81 -13.18
N ASN A 101 -8.12 -5.02 -11.99
CA ASN A 101 -6.76 -4.61 -11.64
C ASN A 101 -5.95 -5.81 -11.11
N PRO A 102 -5.62 -6.80 -11.98
CA PRO A 102 -4.97 -8.03 -11.53
C PRO A 102 -3.51 -7.81 -11.14
N LEU A 103 -3.06 -8.50 -10.09
CA LEU A 103 -1.62 -8.64 -9.83
C LEU A 103 -0.94 -9.39 -11.00
N HIS A 104 0.32 -9.06 -11.24
CA HIS A 104 1.13 -9.74 -12.25
C HIS A 104 1.19 -11.25 -12.02
N ARG A 105 1.08 -12.04 -13.08
CA ARG A 105 1.09 -13.50 -12.93
C ARG A 105 2.45 -14.00 -12.48
N GLY A 106 2.46 -15.08 -11.70
CA GLY A 106 3.68 -15.72 -11.26
C GLY A 106 4.51 -14.85 -10.31
N THR A 107 3.92 -13.85 -9.67
CA THR A 107 4.62 -13.03 -8.67
C THR A 107 4.25 -13.50 -7.26
N ASP A 108 5.11 -13.26 -6.27
CA ASP A 108 4.86 -13.61 -4.87
C ASP A 108 4.07 -12.50 -4.14
N CYS A 109 2.91 -12.82 -3.60
CA CYS A 109 2.05 -11.90 -2.85
C CYS A 109 2.05 -12.35 -1.39
N ALA A 110 2.97 -11.83 -0.59
CA ALA A 110 3.12 -12.17 0.84
C ALA A 110 3.19 -13.70 1.10
N GLY A 111 3.91 -14.43 0.24
CA GLY A 111 4.06 -15.88 0.28
C GLY A 111 3.04 -16.67 -0.55
N TYR A 112 2.02 -16.00 -1.12
CA TYR A 112 1.10 -16.63 -2.06
C TYR A 112 1.52 -16.40 -3.51
N ARG A 113 1.73 -17.47 -4.27
CA ARG A 113 2.12 -17.39 -5.68
C ARG A 113 0.91 -17.11 -6.58
N VAL A 114 0.91 -15.96 -7.27
CA VAL A 114 -0.15 -15.61 -8.23
C VAL A 114 -0.18 -16.61 -9.38
N PRO A 115 -1.33 -17.25 -9.70
CA PRO A 115 -1.41 -18.26 -10.76
C PRO A 115 -0.96 -17.77 -12.13
N LEU A 116 -0.22 -18.61 -12.87
CA LEU A 116 0.25 -18.32 -14.23
C LEU A 116 -0.86 -18.39 -15.29
N ARG A 117 -1.86 -19.24 -15.07
CA ARG A 117 -2.99 -19.44 -15.98
C ARG A 117 -4.28 -18.94 -15.34
N LYS A 118 -5.20 -18.43 -16.17
CA LYS A 118 -6.60 -18.25 -15.75
C LYS A 118 -7.16 -19.66 -15.53
N LYS A 119 -7.55 -20.02 -14.31
CA LYS A 119 -8.53 -21.09 -14.14
C LYS A 119 -9.84 -20.53 -14.70
N LEU A 120 -10.28 -21.09 -15.83
CA LEU A 120 -11.60 -20.84 -16.39
C LEU A 120 -12.66 -21.30 -15.39
#